data_AF-A0A2H0VVS2-F1
#
_entry.id   AF-A0A2H0VVS2-F1
#
_cell.length_a   1.000
_cell.length_b   1.000
_cell.length_c   1.000
_cell.angle_alpha   90.00
_cell.angle_beta   90.00
_cell.angle_gamma   90.00
#
_symmetry.space_group_name_H-M   'P 1'
#
loop_
_entity.id
_entity.type
_entity.pdbx_description
1 polymer ?
#
loop_
_entity_poly.entity_id
_entity_poly.type
_entity_poly.pdbx_seq_one_letter_code
_entity_poly.pdbx_strand_id
1 'polypeptide(L)'
;MPFVLLLLYPGWIISSVLQGTIDPWIYLGYMLNWKCHWQAFPHTYYGARIPWISVGILVYELFPSYVAMYLLPLLVYYTGVFSLYVTIKRLFGRKAALLTSTLLGSYFYFLYSVGSTHYDGLASVLLLVVLCFLTPTSCGYKNRVMTYLNLACAGFAFATAVATQMFLLNYVPLVLLYFSFITASKMKTHYLKSVCFLLFGFAIAVLFWCIVAFFINGTFFFFMDSISICQNILFSPTNPWWHPLHVWTYYAKHWKLPAMAFAGSFLAIIIYLRGRASNNIASLSAYCLLSISIHAVWQFVFKLPILEMYYYASYLIPGIFLWIGALLGPVAKNLKRRSFIIVYATLICWILVVYTYLGPKNPIHYWLSLKVISAVVTICFALLLVFYKGRLLEIFSDRQPAMKCLAITALIMSSSSGIFKHSSAYFLTPIEQKNAFLTVIDSVSHIRQAAPEADLLFWFDSRERLQYVFRSISSCYLWGYRLVNEDFPLHLNPSSPYKRELFSGDRVLILSEDTPLIEQANQSLLESSGLQGSVVSQKLMESGSVRYYLTVLELSPAQ
;
A
#
# COMPACT_ATOMS: atom_id res chain seq x y z
N MET A 1 -4.42 -13.47 -14.36
CA MET A 1 -3.35 -13.36 -13.35
C MET A 1 -3.89 -13.23 -11.93
N PRO A 2 -4.65 -12.19 -11.55
CA PRO A 2 -5.12 -12.05 -10.15
C PRO A 2 -5.99 -13.22 -9.69
N PHE A 3 -6.84 -13.78 -10.54
CA PHE A 3 -7.59 -15.01 -10.22
C PHE A 3 -6.68 -16.22 -9.95
N VAL A 4 -5.57 -16.36 -10.70
CA VAL A 4 -4.59 -17.41 -10.43
C VAL A 4 -3.92 -17.17 -9.08
N LEU A 5 -3.56 -15.93 -8.77
CA LEU A 5 -3.00 -15.56 -7.46
C LEU A 5 -4.01 -15.76 -6.33
N LEU A 6 -5.30 -15.52 -6.55
CA LEU A 6 -6.36 -15.82 -5.58
C LEU A 6 -6.53 -17.31 -5.33
N LEU A 7 -6.33 -18.16 -6.36
CA LEU A 7 -6.35 -19.61 -6.18
C LEU A 7 -5.13 -20.11 -5.38
N LEU A 8 -3.96 -19.50 -5.59
CA LEU A 8 -2.73 -19.93 -4.92
C LEU A 8 -2.56 -19.34 -3.51
N TYR A 9 -2.96 -18.09 -3.32
CA TYR A 9 -2.81 -17.36 -2.07
C TYR A 9 -4.01 -16.41 -1.83
N PRO A 10 -5.21 -16.94 -1.48
CA PRO A 10 -6.42 -16.13 -1.36
C PRO A 10 -6.32 -14.94 -0.37
N GLY A 11 -5.39 -15.01 0.59
CA GLY A 11 -5.19 -13.99 1.62
C GLY A 11 -4.51 -12.71 1.16
N TRP A 12 -3.94 -12.64 -0.07
CA TRP A 12 -3.25 -11.41 -0.52
C TRP A 12 -4.17 -10.21 -0.64
N ILE A 13 -5.47 -10.45 -0.84
CA ILE A 13 -6.48 -9.43 -1.13
C ILE A 13 -7.30 -9.01 0.10
N ILE A 14 -7.02 -9.63 1.24
CA ILE A 14 -7.76 -9.38 2.48
C ILE A 14 -6.80 -8.64 3.41
N SER A 15 -7.25 -7.53 3.99
CA SER A 15 -6.49 -6.84 5.04
C SER A 15 -6.15 -7.84 6.15
N SER A 16 -4.86 -8.05 6.39
CA SER A 16 -4.42 -9.02 7.38
C SER A 16 -4.65 -8.48 8.77
N VAL A 17 -5.52 -9.14 9.53
CA VAL A 17 -5.73 -8.88 10.95
C VAL A 17 -4.41 -9.04 11.72
N LEU A 18 -3.63 -10.06 11.38
CA LEU A 18 -2.46 -10.53 12.14
C LEU A 18 -1.21 -9.66 12.04
N GLN A 19 -1.22 -8.66 11.16
CA GLN A 19 -0.07 -7.76 11.03
C GLN A 19 -0.03 -6.72 12.16
N GLY A 20 -1.10 -6.60 12.94
CA GLY A 20 -1.20 -5.63 14.03
C GLY A 20 -1.13 -4.17 13.57
N THR A 21 -1.20 -3.94 12.26
CA THR A 21 -1.22 -2.60 11.66
C THR A 21 -2.60 -1.99 11.83
N ILE A 22 -2.67 -0.78 12.38
CA ILE A 22 -3.92 -0.10 12.67
C ILE A 22 -4.52 0.59 11.44
N ASP A 23 -3.67 1.18 10.57
CA ASP A 23 -4.11 2.07 9.49
C ASP A 23 -5.12 1.44 8.51
N PRO A 24 -4.96 0.20 8.00
CA PRO A 24 -5.95 -0.38 7.09
C PRO A 24 -7.36 -0.45 7.72
N TRP A 25 -7.43 -0.68 9.03
CA TRP A 25 -8.68 -0.78 9.77
C TRP A 25 -9.26 0.58 10.11
N ILE A 26 -8.43 1.61 10.32
CA ILE A 26 -8.89 3.00 10.43
C ILE A 26 -9.65 3.39 9.15
N TYR A 27 -9.08 3.10 7.98
CA TYR A 27 -9.75 3.37 6.70
C TYR A 27 -11.02 2.56 6.52
N LEU A 28 -11.01 1.29 6.89
CA LEU A 28 -12.21 0.47 6.84
C LEU A 28 -13.32 1.03 7.76
N GLY A 29 -12.98 1.49 8.96
CA GLY A 29 -13.92 2.14 9.88
C GLY A 29 -14.60 3.35 9.25
N TYR A 30 -13.82 4.25 8.64
CA TYR A 30 -14.35 5.37 7.86
C TYR A 30 -15.25 4.91 6.69
N MET A 31 -14.92 3.82 6.01
CA MET A 31 -15.74 3.32 4.89
C MET A 31 -17.07 2.71 5.35
N LEU A 32 -17.09 2.03 6.50
CA LEU A 32 -18.26 1.33 7.05
C LEU A 32 -19.21 2.25 7.82
N ASN A 33 -18.70 3.32 8.45
CA ASN A 33 -19.49 4.19 9.30
C ASN A 33 -19.12 5.67 9.16
N TRP A 34 -18.96 6.12 7.93
CA TRP A 34 -18.45 7.45 7.60
C TRP A 34 -19.11 8.60 8.37
N LYS A 35 -20.45 8.67 8.40
CA LYS A 35 -21.19 9.79 9.03
C LYS A 35 -20.79 9.99 10.48
N CYS A 36 -20.84 8.91 11.25
CA CYS A 36 -20.51 8.89 12.66
C CYS A 36 -19.02 9.19 12.87
N HIS A 37 -18.13 8.59 12.08
CA HIS A 37 -16.69 8.78 12.19
C HIS A 37 -16.27 10.24 12.02
N TRP A 38 -16.84 10.96 11.06
CA TRP A 38 -16.50 12.37 10.87
C TRP A 38 -17.03 13.27 11.98
N GLN A 39 -18.12 12.90 12.64
CA GLN A 39 -18.65 13.59 13.81
C GLN A 39 -17.83 13.30 15.07
N ALA A 40 -17.47 12.04 15.28
CA ALA A 40 -16.74 11.58 16.46
C ALA A 40 -15.24 11.88 16.40
N PHE A 41 -14.66 11.99 15.20
CA PHE A 41 -13.23 12.22 14.97
C PHE A 41 -12.98 13.37 14.00
N PRO A 42 -13.50 14.58 14.30
CA PRO A 42 -13.27 15.74 13.45
C PRO A 42 -11.78 16.08 13.44
N HIS A 43 -11.32 16.67 12.34
CA HIS A 43 -9.96 17.20 12.19
C HIS A 43 -8.83 16.15 12.26
N THR A 44 -9.13 14.87 12.16
CA THR A 44 -8.07 13.85 12.06
C THR A 44 -7.57 13.75 10.63
N TYR A 45 -6.24 13.70 10.45
CA TYR A 45 -5.65 13.53 9.12
C TYR A 45 -6.04 12.21 8.45
N TYR A 46 -6.47 11.21 9.22
CA TYR A 46 -6.99 9.97 8.67
C TYR A 46 -8.22 10.24 7.78
N GLY A 47 -9.14 11.09 8.25
CA GLY A 47 -10.32 11.53 7.52
C GLY A 47 -10.02 12.44 6.33
N ALA A 48 -8.83 13.05 6.26
CA ALA A 48 -8.44 13.89 5.13
C ALA A 48 -8.15 13.11 3.83
N ARG A 49 -8.06 11.77 3.87
CA ARG A 49 -7.82 10.92 2.68
C ARG A 49 -9.10 10.70 1.87
N ILE A 50 -9.81 11.79 1.58
CA ILE A 50 -11.16 11.82 0.97
C ILE A 50 -11.27 10.95 -0.28
N PRO A 51 -10.33 10.98 -1.25
CA PRO A 51 -10.48 10.15 -2.45
C PRO A 51 -10.56 8.65 -2.15
N TRP A 52 -9.72 8.16 -1.24
CA TRP A 52 -9.70 6.75 -0.89
C TRP A 52 -10.93 6.35 -0.10
N ILE A 53 -11.29 7.15 0.91
CA ILE A 53 -12.47 6.88 1.74
C ILE A 53 -13.74 6.91 0.88
N SER A 54 -13.89 7.90 -0.01
CA SER A 54 -15.09 8.03 -0.85
C SER A 54 -15.29 6.84 -1.79
N VAL A 55 -14.21 6.34 -2.39
CA VAL A 55 -14.27 5.12 -3.23
C VAL A 55 -14.65 3.90 -2.37
N GLY A 56 -14.10 3.81 -1.17
CA GLY A 56 -14.45 2.74 -0.23
C GLY A 56 -15.90 2.79 0.21
N ILE A 57 -16.42 3.97 0.63
CA ILE A 57 -17.84 4.17 0.98
C ILE A 57 -18.73 3.70 -0.17
N LEU A 58 -18.45 4.14 -1.39
CA LEU A 58 -19.24 3.75 -2.55
C LEU A 58 -19.28 2.22 -2.73
N VAL A 59 -18.15 1.53 -2.56
CA VAL A 59 -18.09 0.08 -2.72
C VAL A 59 -18.78 -0.66 -1.58
N TYR A 60 -18.61 -0.24 -0.33
CA TYR A 60 -19.21 -0.89 0.85
C TYR A 60 -20.70 -0.57 1.04
N GLU A 61 -21.19 0.54 0.48
CA GLU A 61 -22.63 0.86 0.44
C GLU A 61 -23.35 0.11 -0.70
N LEU A 62 -22.70 -0.06 -1.86
CA LEU A 62 -23.32 -0.72 -3.02
C LEU A 62 -23.27 -2.25 -2.98
N PHE A 63 -22.34 -2.83 -2.21
CA PHE A 63 -22.11 -4.27 -2.19
C PHE A 63 -22.03 -4.81 -0.76
N PRO A 64 -22.48 -6.05 -0.49
CA PRO A 64 -22.23 -6.70 0.79
C PRO A 64 -20.74 -6.71 1.12
N SER A 65 -20.37 -6.59 2.40
CA SER A 65 -18.97 -6.47 2.83
C SER A 65 -18.09 -7.63 2.33
N TYR A 66 -18.66 -8.83 2.21
CA TYR A 66 -18.01 -10.00 1.61
C TYR A 66 -17.59 -9.80 0.14
N VAL A 67 -18.37 -9.06 -0.65
CA VAL A 67 -18.06 -8.75 -2.05
C VAL A 67 -17.13 -7.53 -2.11
N ALA A 68 -17.43 -6.50 -1.31
CA ALA A 68 -16.67 -5.26 -1.24
C ALA A 68 -15.17 -5.50 -0.93
N MET A 69 -14.86 -6.42 -0.02
CA MET A 69 -13.49 -6.76 0.36
C MET A 69 -12.65 -7.33 -0.80
N TYR A 70 -13.28 -7.94 -1.82
CA TYR A 70 -12.60 -8.36 -3.03
C TYR A 70 -12.63 -7.28 -4.11
N LEU A 71 -13.78 -6.62 -4.28
CA LEU A 71 -14.02 -5.70 -5.38
C LEU A 71 -13.08 -4.50 -5.32
N LEU A 72 -12.98 -3.84 -4.16
CA LEU A 72 -12.17 -2.63 -4.00
C LEU A 72 -10.68 -2.88 -4.33
N PRO A 73 -10.00 -3.86 -3.71
CA PRO A 73 -8.63 -4.23 -4.10
C PRO A 73 -8.46 -4.65 -5.57
N LEU A 74 -9.40 -5.41 -6.13
CA LEU A 74 -9.32 -5.83 -7.54
C LEU A 74 -9.39 -4.62 -8.49
N LEU A 75 -10.27 -3.65 -8.21
CA LEU A 75 -10.37 -2.42 -9.00
C LEU A 75 -9.05 -1.64 -9.00
N VAL A 76 -8.42 -1.49 -7.82
CA VAL A 76 -7.12 -0.83 -7.69
C VAL A 76 -6.03 -1.62 -8.42
N TYR A 77 -5.96 -2.94 -8.19
CA TYR A 77 -5.01 -3.84 -8.84
C TYR A 77 -5.08 -3.75 -10.37
N TYR A 78 -6.28 -3.90 -10.95
CA TYR A 78 -6.46 -3.90 -12.40
C TYR A 78 -6.11 -2.54 -13.00
N THR A 79 -6.50 -1.45 -12.34
CA THR A 79 -6.14 -0.10 -12.75
C THR A 79 -4.62 0.05 -12.85
N GLY A 80 -3.88 -0.36 -11.81
CA GLY A 80 -2.42 -0.29 -11.80
C GLY A 80 -1.76 -1.12 -12.90
N VAL A 81 -2.14 -2.40 -13.00
CA VAL A 81 -1.56 -3.34 -13.97
C VAL A 81 -1.85 -2.90 -15.41
N PHE A 82 -3.07 -2.44 -15.70
CA PHE A 82 -3.42 -1.96 -17.04
C PHE A 82 -2.77 -0.62 -17.37
N SER A 83 -2.70 0.32 -16.43
CA SER A 83 -1.99 1.59 -16.65
C SER A 83 -0.50 1.36 -16.96
N LEU A 84 0.17 0.46 -16.24
CA LEU A 84 1.54 0.08 -16.56
C LEU A 84 1.63 -0.61 -17.93
N TYR A 85 0.75 -1.59 -18.20
CA TYR A 85 0.73 -2.29 -19.48
C TYR A 85 0.58 -1.33 -20.66
N VAL A 86 -0.37 -0.40 -20.61
CA VAL A 86 -0.61 0.58 -21.67
C VAL A 86 0.60 1.49 -21.86
N THR A 87 1.20 1.95 -20.76
CA THR A 87 2.41 2.78 -20.77
C THR A 87 3.56 2.07 -21.47
N ILE A 88 3.93 0.87 -21.01
CA ILE A 88 5.04 0.09 -21.58
C ILE A 88 4.72 -0.36 -23.01
N LYS A 89 3.47 -0.71 -23.32
CA LYS A 89 3.06 -1.12 -24.68
C LYS A 89 3.31 -0.01 -25.69
N ARG A 90 3.03 1.24 -25.31
CA ARG A 90 3.24 2.41 -26.16
C ARG A 90 4.72 2.73 -26.34
N LEU A 91 5.53 2.57 -25.29
CA LEU A 91 6.96 2.92 -25.33
C LEU A 91 7.86 1.83 -25.92
N PHE A 92 7.57 0.56 -25.62
CA PHE A 92 8.46 -0.58 -25.91
C PHE A 92 7.77 -1.78 -26.56
N GLY A 93 6.46 -1.72 -26.80
CA GLY A 93 5.70 -2.76 -27.48
C GLY A 93 5.06 -3.81 -26.56
N ARG A 94 4.22 -4.67 -27.16
CA ARG A 94 3.32 -5.58 -26.43
C ARG A 94 4.04 -6.64 -25.58
N LYS A 95 5.18 -7.15 -26.06
CA LYS A 95 5.95 -8.21 -25.37
C LYS A 95 6.53 -7.72 -24.05
N ALA A 96 7.20 -6.57 -24.08
CA ALA A 96 7.73 -5.93 -22.88
C ALA A 96 6.58 -5.59 -21.91
N ALA A 97 5.48 -5.02 -22.42
CA ALA A 97 4.33 -4.69 -21.61
C ALA A 97 3.75 -5.88 -20.87
N LEU A 98 3.60 -7.03 -21.55
CA LEU A 98 3.06 -8.25 -20.94
C LEU A 98 4.01 -8.78 -19.85
N LEU A 99 5.32 -8.80 -20.10
CA LEU A 99 6.32 -9.22 -19.10
C LEU A 99 6.29 -8.31 -17.87
N THR A 100 6.43 -7.00 -18.06
CA THR A 100 6.52 -6.03 -16.96
C THR A 100 5.22 -5.96 -16.14
N SER A 101 4.06 -5.97 -16.79
CA SER A 101 2.77 -5.96 -16.08
C SER A 101 2.49 -7.26 -15.34
N THR A 102 2.93 -8.41 -15.87
CA THR A 102 2.86 -9.69 -15.14
C THR A 102 3.78 -9.67 -13.93
N LEU A 103 5.01 -9.17 -14.09
CA LEU A 103 5.96 -9.01 -12.98
C LEU A 103 5.39 -8.11 -11.88
N LEU A 104 4.84 -6.93 -12.24
CA LEU A 104 4.17 -6.03 -11.28
C LEU A 104 3.01 -6.73 -10.58
N GLY A 105 2.12 -7.34 -11.37
CA GLY A 105 0.93 -8.02 -10.87
C GLY A 105 1.24 -9.22 -9.97
N SER A 106 2.45 -9.78 -10.05
CA SER A 106 2.93 -10.84 -9.16
C SER A 106 3.88 -10.34 -8.07
N TYR A 107 4.20 -9.06 -8.03
CA TYR A 107 5.15 -8.50 -7.08
C TYR A 107 4.51 -8.38 -5.71
N PHE A 108 5.11 -9.03 -4.71
CA PHE A 108 4.50 -9.16 -3.39
C PHE A 108 4.13 -7.81 -2.76
N TYR A 109 5.03 -6.83 -2.76
CA TYR A 109 4.75 -5.53 -2.14
C TYR A 109 3.69 -4.73 -2.89
N PHE A 110 3.56 -4.93 -4.20
CA PHE A 110 2.45 -4.35 -4.96
C PHE A 110 1.13 -5.01 -4.57
N LEU A 111 1.07 -6.35 -4.53
CA LEU A 111 -0.11 -7.10 -4.08
C LEU A 111 -0.51 -6.72 -2.66
N TYR A 112 0.46 -6.59 -1.76
CA TYR A 112 0.24 -6.22 -0.37
C TYR A 112 -0.34 -4.80 -0.24
N SER A 113 0.21 -3.85 -0.98
CA SER A 113 -0.24 -2.47 -1.03
C SER A 113 -1.68 -2.35 -1.58
N VAL A 114 -1.97 -2.97 -2.74
CA VAL A 114 -3.31 -2.88 -3.37
C VAL A 114 -4.32 -3.86 -2.78
N GLY A 115 -3.86 -4.88 -2.05
CA GLY A 115 -4.66 -5.94 -1.43
C GLY A 115 -5.20 -5.59 -0.04
N SER A 116 -4.84 -4.42 0.49
CA SER A 116 -5.32 -3.95 1.79
C SER A 116 -6.28 -2.77 1.62
N THR A 117 -7.03 -2.47 2.68
CA THR A 117 -7.84 -1.25 2.81
C THR A 117 -7.00 0.00 3.10
N HIS A 118 -5.67 -0.12 3.04
CA HIS A 118 -4.75 0.99 3.18
C HIS A 118 -4.71 1.85 1.90
N TYR A 119 -4.45 3.15 2.06
CA TYR A 119 -4.54 4.15 0.99
C TYR A 119 -3.35 4.13 0.01
N ASP A 120 -2.22 3.55 0.39
CA ASP A 120 -0.97 3.59 -0.39
C ASP A 120 -1.09 2.82 -1.71
N GLY A 121 -1.92 1.78 -1.75
CA GLY A 121 -2.24 1.04 -2.97
C GLY A 121 -2.87 1.94 -4.03
N LEU A 122 -3.94 2.66 -3.68
CA LEU A 122 -4.59 3.60 -4.60
C LEU A 122 -3.64 4.72 -5.02
N ALA A 123 -2.94 5.33 -4.06
CA ALA A 123 -2.01 6.42 -4.34
C ALA A 123 -0.88 6.01 -5.30
N SER A 124 -0.29 4.81 -5.11
CA SER A 124 0.71 4.24 -6.02
C SER A 124 0.14 3.96 -7.42
N VAL A 125 -1.08 3.44 -7.49
CA VAL A 125 -1.76 3.17 -8.77
C VAL A 125 -2.10 4.46 -9.51
N LEU A 126 -2.51 5.52 -8.82
CA LEU A 126 -2.77 6.82 -9.44
C LEU A 126 -1.51 7.40 -10.08
N LEU A 127 -0.32 7.18 -9.52
CA LEU A 127 0.94 7.56 -10.19
C LEU A 127 1.11 6.81 -11.53
N LEU A 128 0.76 5.52 -11.61
CA LEU A 128 0.76 4.78 -12.89
C LEU A 128 -0.30 5.32 -13.86
N VAL A 129 -1.46 5.73 -13.36
CA VAL A 129 -2.53 6.37 -14.17
C VAL A 129 -2.04 7.69 -14.77
N VAL A 130 -1.38 8.54 -13.97
CA VAL A 130 -0.74 9.78 -14.44
C VAL A 130 0.20 9.48 -15.61
N LEU A 131 1.10 8.52 -15.43
CA LEU A 131 2.05 8.12 -16.47
C LEU A 131 1.35 7.56 -17.72
N CYS A 132 0.27 6.79 -17.54
CA CYS A 132 -0.52 6.24 -18.63
C CYS A 132 -1.19 7.32 -19.48
N PHE A 133 -1.65 8.41 -18.87
CA PHE A 133 -2.22 9.57 -19.57
C PHE A 133 -1.15 10.50 -20.17
N LEU A 134 0.03 10.62 -19.54
CA LEU A 134 1.16 11.39 -20.09
C LEU A 134 1.90 10.67 -21.22
N THR A 135 1.84 9.34 -21.30
CA THR A 135 2.52 8.59 -22.38
C THR A 135 1.97 8.89 -23.79
N PRO A 136 0.65 8.84 -24.06
CA PRO A 136 0.13 8.99 -25.42
C PRO A 136 0.45 10.36 -26.03
N THR A 137 0.55 11.41 -25.21
CA THR A 137 0.92 12.75 -25.66
C THR A 137 2.33 12.80 -26.27
N SER A 138 3.21 11.87 -25.91
CA SER A 138 4.53 11.69 -26.52
C SER A 138 4.56 10.87 -27.80
N CYS A 139 3.51 10.09 -28.08
CA CYS A 139 3.47 9.20 -29.24
C CYS A 139 2.98 9.92 -30.51
N GLY A 140 2.67 11.22 -30.44
CA GLY A 140 2.28 12.02 -31.59
C GLY A 140 0.83 11.81 -32.03
N TYR A 141 -0.12 11.88 -31.09
CA TYR A 141 -1.54 11.88 -31.45
C TYR A 141 -1.83 13.00 -32.45
N LYS A 142 -2.39 12.63 -33.61
CA LYS A 142 -2.87 13.60 -34.60
C LYS A 142 -4.02 14.46 -34.05
N ASN A 143 -4.81 13.90 -33.13
CA ASN A 143 -5.93 14.59 -32.50
C ASN A 143 -5.48 15.40 -31.27
N ARG A 144 -5.39 16.72 -31.44
CA ARG A 144 -4.99 17.67 -30.38
C ARG A 144 -5.95 17.69 -29.19
N VAL A 145 -7.25 17.50 -29.42
CA VAL A 145 -8.25 17.48 -28.35
C VAL A 145 -7.98 16.33 -27.39
N MET A 146 -7.71 15.13 -27.93
CA MET A 146 -7.36 13.97 -27.11
C MET A 146 -6.05 14.15 -26.34
N THR A 147 -5.07 14.86 -26.91
CA THR A 147 -3.84 15.22 -26.19
C THR A 147 -4.14 16.09 -24.97
N TYR A 148 -4.92 17.15 -25.13
CA TYR A 148 -5.28 18.05 -24.03
C TYR A 148 -6.16 17.38 -22.98
N LEU A 149 -7.11 16.54 -23.40
CA LEU A 149 -7.91 15.73 -22.47
C LEU A 149 -7.03 14.78 -21.66
N ASN A 150 -6.09 14.08 -22.29
CA ASN A 150 -5.14 13.22 -21.56
C ASN A 150 -4.29 14.02 -20.55
N LEU A 151 -3.86 15.23 -20.90
CA LEU A 151 -3.12 16.10 -19.97
C LEU A 151 -4.00 16.52 -18.78
N ALA A 152 -5.25 16.90 -19.02
CA ALA A 152 -6.20 17.21 -17.95
C ALA A 152 -6.46 15.96 -17.08
N CYS A 153 -6.66 14.78 -17.66
CA CYS A 153 -6.82 13.54 -16.91
C CYS A 153 -5.57 13.18 -16.09
N ALA A 154 -4.36 13.43 -16.60
CA ALA A 154 -3.12 13.26 -15.85
C ALA A 154 -3.03 14.22 -14.67
N GLY A 155 -3.38 15.50 -14.86
CA GLY A 155 -3.45 16.49 -13.78
C GLY A 155 -4.47 16.11 -12.71
N PHE A 156 -5.66 15.67 -13.12
CA PHE A 156 -6.72 15.22 -12.23
C PHE A 156 -6.29 14.00 -11.41
N ALA A 157 -5.70 12.99 -12.06
CA ALA A 157 -5.19 11.81 -11.39
C ALA A 157 -4.05 12.14 -10.41
N PHE A 158 -3.17 13.08 -10.75
CA PHE A 158 -2.08 13.50 -9.86
C PHE A 158 -2.59 14.27 -8.63
N ALA A 159 -3.49 15.22 -8.81
CA ALA A 159 -4.18 15.89 -7.69
C ALA A 159 -4.91 14.90 -6.80
N THR A 160 -5.59 13.91 -7.38
CA THR A 160 -6.25 12.84 -6.63
C THR A 160 -5.25 11.99 -5.84
N ALA A 161 -4.06 11.72 -6.41
CA ALA A 161 -2.98 11.03 -5.70
C ALA A 161 -2.48 11.84 -4.50
N VAL A 162 -2.27 13.15 -4.68
CA VAL A 162 -1.87 14.08 -3.61
C VAL A 162 -2.96 14.20 -2.53
N ALA A 163 -4.23 14.26 -2.93
CA ALA A 163 -5.36 14.27 -2.00
C ALA A 163 -5.54 12.94 -1.25
N THR A 164 -5.07 11.83 -1.82
CA THR A 164 -5.02 10.53 -1.13
C THR A 164 -3.84 10.47 -0.17
N GLN A 165 -2.69 10.99 -0.57
CA GLN A 165 -1.49 11.09 0.25
C GLN A 165 -0.67 12.34 -0.10
N MET A 166 -0.64 13.29 0.83
CA MET A 166 -0.03 14.61 0.62
C MET A 166 1.49 14.55 0.40
N PHE A 167 2.16 13.51 0.92
CA PHE A 167 3.58 13.25 0.62
C PHE A 167 3.87 13.20 -0.88
N LEU A 168 2.91 12.80 -1.73
CA LEU A 168 3.07 12.75 -3.18
C LEU A 168 3.19 14.13 -3.83
N LEU A 169 2.99 15.23 -3.11
CA LEU A 169 3.33 16.57 -3.61
C LEU A 169 4.82 16.67 -3.98
N ASN A 170 5.68 15.91 -3.29
CA ASN A 170 7.10 15.79 -3.61
C ASN A 170 7.37 15.16 -4.99
N TYR A 171 6.36 14.58 -5.64
CA TYR A 171 6.46 13.98 -6.98
C TYR A 171 6.17 14.99 -8.10
N VAL A 172 5.87 16.26 -7.80
CA VAL A 172 5.72 17.31 -8.83
C VAL A 172 6.94 17.37 -9.78
N PRO A 173 8.20 17.38 -9.30
CA PRO A 173 9.36 17.37 -10.19
C PRO A 173 9.42 16.12 -11.09
N LEU A 174 8.96 14.97 -10.62
CA LEU A 174 8.94 13.72 -11.39
C LEU A 174 7.92 13.77 -12.53
N VAL A 175 6.72 14.30 -12.24
CA VAL A 175 5.67 14.48 -13.25
C VAL A 175 6.13 15.47 -14.32
N LEU A 176 6.71 16.60 -13.91
CA LEU A 176 7.25 17.61 -14.82
C LEU A 176 8.44 17.10 -15.63
N LEU A 177 9.35 16.33 -15.03
CA LEU A 177 10.47 15.67 -15.70
C LEU A 177 9.94 14.72 -16.78
N TYR A 178 9.04 13.82 -16.41
CA TYR A 178 8.44 12.87 -17.35
C TYR A 178 7.75 13.59 -18.51
N PHE A 179 6.92 14.58 -18.20
CA PHE A 179 6.26 15.42 -19.19
C PHE A 179 7.26 16.14 -20.11
N SER A 180 8.34 16.70 -19.57
CA SER A 180 9.33 17.44 -20.36
C SER A 180 10.13 16.55 -21.31
N PHE A 181 10.63 15.42 -20.83
CA PHE A 181 11.50 14.55 -21.63
C PHE A 181 10.73 13.75 -22.68
N ILE A 182 9.60 13.17 -22.28
CA ILE A 182 8.85 12.24 -23.12
C ILE A 182 7.85 13.01 -23.99
N THR A 183 7.12 13.97 -23.42
CA THR A 183 6.00 14.64 -24.09
C THR A 183 6.36 15.97 -24.76
N ALA A 184 7.05 16.87 -24.05
CA ALA A 184 7.32 18.22 -24.54
C ALA A 184 8.34 18.30 -25.67
N SER A 185 9.27 17.35 -25.74
CA SER A 185 10.29 17.29 -26.80
C SER A 185 9.67 17.29 -28.22
N LYS A 186 8.41 16.86 -28.36
CA LYS A 186 7.64 16.86 -29.61
C LYS A 186 6.58 17.97 -29.72
N MET A 187 6.35 18.75 -28.67
CA MET A 187 5.30 19.79 -28.60
C MET A 187 5.86 21.16 -28.21
N LYS A 188 7.08 21.51 -28.65
CA LYS A 188 7.76 22.75 -28.27
C LYS A 188 6.90 24.02 -28.46
N THR A 189 6.11 24.09 -29.54
CA THR A 189 5.22 25.22 -29.85
C THR A 189 3.97 25.32 -28.97
N HIS A 190 3.64 24.27 -28.22
CA HIS A 190 2.43 24.18 -27.39
C HIS A 190 2.72 23.77 -25.95
N TYR A 191 3.96 23.96 -25.50
CA TYR A 191 4.39 23.57 -24.16
C TYR A 191 3.56 24.24 -23.07
N LEU A 192 3.45 25.57 -23.11
CA LEU A 192 2.71 26.34 -22.11
C LEU A 192 1.23 25.92 -22.06
N LYS A 193 0.57 25.81 -23.22
CA LYS A 193 -0.82 25.34 -23.30
C LYS A 193 -0.99 23.94 -22.70
N SER A 194 -0.03 23.05 -22.93
CA SER A 194 -0.05 21.70 -22.38
C SER A 194 0.09 21.68 -20.86
N VAL A 195 0.96 22.53 -20.31
CA VAL A 195 1.07 22.76 -18.85
C VAL A 195 -0.24 23.32 -18.30
N CYS A 196 -0.88 24.28 -19.00
CA CYS A 196 -2.18 24.82 -18.58
C CYS A 196 -3.26 23.72 -18.49
N PHE A 197 -3.33 22.79 -19.44
CA PHE A 197 -4.30 21.68 -19.36
C PHE A 197 -3.99 20.69 -18.22
N LEU A 198 -2.71 20.43 -17.96
CA LEU A 198 -2.30 19.63 -16.79
C LEU A 198 -2.75 20.32 -15.48
N LEU A 199 -2.45 21.61 -15.33
CA LEU A 199 -2.84 22.40 -14.15
C LEU A 199 -4.36 22.54 -14.04
N PHE A 200 -5.07 22.67 -15.15
CA PHE A 200 -6.52 22.73 -15.17
C PHE A 200 -7.15 21.45 -14.64
N GLY A 201 -6.67 20.28 -15.10
CA GLY A 201 -7.10 19.00 -14.56
C GLY A 201 -6.81 18.85 -13.06
N PHE A 202 -5.63 19.31 -12.62
CA PHE A 202 -5.26 19.35 -11.20
C PHE A 202 -6.22 20.21 -10.38
N ALA A 203 -6.50 21.44 -10.83
CA ALA A 203 -7.41 22.36 -10.15
C ALA A 203 -8.84 21.81 -10.07
N ILE A 204 -9.35 21.19 -11.15
CA ILE A 204 -10.66 20.53 -11.14
C ILE A 204 -10.71 19.42 -10.10
N ALA A 205 -9.69 18.55 -10.02
CA ALA A 205 -9.66 17.49 -9.01
C ALA A 205 -9.65 18.04 -7.59
N VAL A 206 -8.84 19.08 -7.32
CA VAL A 206 -8.83 19.72 -5.99
C VAL A 206 -10.21 20.26 -5.65
N LEU A 207 -10.82 21.03 -6.56
CA LEU A 207 -12.16 21.58 -6.36
C LEU A 207 -13.20 20.47 -6.16
N PHE A 208 -13.15 19.43 -6.99
CA PHE A 208 -14.04 18.28 -6.89
C PHE A 208 -13.94 17.63 -5.50
N TRP A 209 -12.72 17.35 -5.01
CA TRP A 209 -12.55 16.73 -3.70
C TRP A 209 -12.88 17.67 -2.54
N CYS A 210 -12.70 18.99 -2.67
CA CYS A 210 -13.19 19.97 -1.71
C CYS A 210 -14.72 19.97 -1.62
N ILE A 211 -15.41 19.89 -2.76
CA ILE A 211 -16.88 19.80 -2.81
C ILE A 211 -17.35 18.49 -2.18
N VAL A 212 -16.73 17.36 -2.54
CA VAL A 212 -17.05 16.05 -1.95
C VAL A 212 -16.83 16.07 -0.43
N ALA A 213 -15.71 16.62 0.05
CA ALA A 213 -15.45 16.76 1.47
C ALA A 213 -16.52 17.60 2.17
N PHE A 214 -16.88 18.75 1.60
CA PHE A 214 -17.94 19.61 2.13
C PHE A 214 -19.28 18.86 2.27
N PHE A 215 -19.65 18.01 1.32
CA PHE A 215 -20.86 17.20 1.42
C PHE A 215 -20.75 16.04 2.41
N ILE A 216 -19.55 15.50 2.64
CA ILE A 216 -19.33 14.37 3.56
C ILE A 216 -19.25 14.85 5.02
N ASN A 217 -18.54 15.94 5.29
CA ASN A 217 -18.21 16.35 6.66
C ASN A 217 -18.31 17.87 6.92
N GLY A 218 -18.78 18.66 5.96
CA GLY A 218 -18.91 20.11 6.10
C GLY A 218 -17.60 20.91 5.96
N THR A 219 -16.46 20.27 5.74
CA THR A 219 -15.16 20.95 5.58
C THR A 219 -14.77 21.04 4.12
N PHE A 220 -14.69 22.27 3.60
CA PHE A 220 -14.29 22.49 2.20
C PHE A 220 -12.79 22.25 1.99
N PHE A 221 -11.95 22.74 2.92
CA PHE A 221 -10.50 22.60 2.84
C PHE A 221 -9.99 21.35 3.59
N PHE A 222 -10.42 20.18 3.14
CA PHE A 222 -10.14 18.88 3.80
C PHE A 222 -8.65 18.57 4.02
N PHE A 223 -7.75 19.14 3.22
CA PHE A 223 -6.32 18.89 3.30
C PHE A 223 -5.61 19.67 4.43
N MET A 224 -6.28 20.60 5.10
CA MET A 224 -5.69 21.42 6.17
C MET A 224 -5.22 20.58 7.35
N ASP A 225 -5.96 19.53 7.73
CA ASP A 225 -5.57 18.63 8.82
C ASP A 225 -4.28 17.86 8.45
N SER A 226 -4.12 17.49 7.17
CA SER A 226 -2.88 16.88 6.68
C SER A 226 -1.71 17.86 6.69
N ILE A 227 -1.93 19.13 6.33
CA ILE A 227 -0.90 20.18 6.42
C ILE A 227 -0.45 20.35 7.87
N SER A 228 -1.38 20.45 8.81
CA SER A 228 -1.08 20.63 10.24
C SER A 228 -0.21 19.48 10.77
N ILE A 229 -0.56 18.23 10.44
CA ILE A 229 0.24 17.08 10.86
C ILE A 229 1.60 17.05 10.17
N CYS A 230 1.69 17.38 8.88
CA CYS A 230 2.97 17.50 8.21
C CYS A 230 3.88 18.52 8.90
N GLN A 231 3.34 19.69 9.28
CA GLN A 231 4.09 20.71 10.03
C GLN A 231 4.54 20.18 11.39
N ASN A 232 3.65 19.54 12.16
CA ASN A 232 3.98 18.98 13.46
C ASN A 232 5.08 17.92 13.38
N ILE A 233 5.04 17.03 12.38
CA ILE A 233 6.07 16.00 12.18
C ILE A 233 7.40 16.62 11.72
N LEU A 234 7.35 17.59 10.80
CA LEU A 234 8.54 18.25 10.25
C LEU A 234 9.32 19.05 11.29
N PHE A 235 8.60 19.72 12.19
CA PHE A 235 9.19 20.58 13.22
C PHE A 235 9.34 19.87 14.57
N SER A 236 8.94 18.61 14.69
CA SER A 236 9.21 17.82 15.90
C SER A 236 10.73 17.57 16.03
N PRO A 237 11.32 17.84 17.21
CA PRO A 237 12.76 17.63 17.43
C PRO A 237 13.16 16.14 17.35
N THR A 238 12.21 15.24 17.57
CA THR A 238 12.41 13.79 17.47
C THR A 238 11.25 13.15 16.72
N ASN A 239 11.58 12.23 15.81
CA ASN A 239 10.60 11.35 15.18
C ASN A 239 10.73 9.97 15.84
N PRO A 240 9.73 9.52 16.63
CA PRO A 240 9.81 8.26 17.37
C PRO A 240 9.83 7.03 16.46
N TRP A 241 9.45 7.18 15.19
CA TRP A 241 9.39 6.10 14.22
C TRP A 241 10.64 6.00 13.35
N TRP A 242 11.58 6.94 13.46
CA TRP A 242 12.84 6.87 12.71
C TRP A 242 13.85 6.00 13.43
N HIS A 243 14.38 5.00 12.71
CA HIS A 243 15.41 4.12 13.25
C HIS A 243 16.75 4.33 12.51
N PRO A 244 17.90 4.04 13.16
CA PRO A 244 19.20 4.04 12.48
C PRO A 244 19.26 3.03 11.33
N LEU A 245 20.08 3.30 10.30
CA LEU A 245 20.18 2.50 9.07
C LEU A 245 20.39 1.00 9.34
N HIS A 246 21.27 0.64 10.27
CA HIS A 246 21.58 -0.76 10.58
C HIS A 246 20.41 -1.50 11.25
N VAL A 247 19.53 -0.77 11.94
CA VAL A 247 18.34 -1.32 12.59
C VAL A 247 17.28 -1.61 11.54
N TRP A 248 16.89 -0.60 10.75
CA TRP A 248 15.76 -0.78 9.84
C TRP A 248 16.06 -1.58 8.59
N THR A 249 17.27 -1.53 8.05
CA THR A 249 17.63 -2.36 6.88
C THR A 249 17.58 -3.85 7.18
N TYR A 250 17.64 -4.23 8.46
CA TYR A 250 17.44 -5.60 8.90
C TYR A 250 16.00 -6.08 8.71
N TYR A 251 14.97 -5.31 9.06
CA TYR A 251 13.56 -5.76 8.92
C TYR A 251 12.87 -5.28 7.63
N ALA A 252 13.23 -4.10 7.10
CA ALA A 252 12.57 -3.48 5.96
C ALA A 252 12.95 -4.12 4.60
N LYS A 253 12.64 -5.38 4.38
CA LYS A 253 13.12 -6.11 3.19
C LYS A 253 12.65 -5.52 1.84
N HIS A 254 11.69 -4.58 1.82
CA HIS A 254 11.26 -3.85 0.62
C HIS A 254 12.37 -3.05 -0.03
N TRP A 255 13.37 -2.56 0.72
CA TRP A 255 14.37 -1.63 0.19
C TRP A 255 15.30 -2.25 -0.87
N LYS A 256 15.40 -3.59 -0.94
CA LYS A 256 16.31 -4.30 -1.85
C LYS A 256 16.08 -3.94 -3.32
N LEU A 257 14.83 -4.04 -3.79
CA LEU A 257 14.52 -3.76 -5.19
C LEU A 257 14.72 -2.27 -5.55
N PRO A 258 14.27 -1.29 -4.72
CA PRO A 258 14.67 0.11 -4.86
C PRO A 258 16.18 0.33 -4.98
N ALA A 259 17.02 -0.26 -4.11
CA ALA A 259 18.47 -0.07 -4.19
C ALA A 259 19.06 -0.58 -5.52
N MET A 260 18.56 -1.71 -6.03
CA MET A 260 18.98 -2.26 -7.31
C MET A 260 18.52 -1.39 -8.48
N ALA A 261 17.28 -0.90 -8.42
CA ALA A 261 16.73 0.02 -9.41
C ALA A 261 17.47 1.37 -9.40
N PHE A 262 17.93 1.85 -8.24
CA PHE A 262 18.76 3.04 -8.11
C PHE A 262 20.08 2.88 -8.88
N ALA A 263 20.85 1.83 -8.56
CA ALA A 263 22.12 1.56 -9.21
C ALA A 263 21.96 1.32 -10.73
N GLY A 264 20.93 0.56 -11.11
CA GLY A 264 20.63 0.27 -12.50
C GLY A 264 20.15 1.50 -13.29
N SER A 265 19.38 2.39 -12.66
CA SER A 265 18.94 3.65 -13.28
C SER A 265 20.11 4.61 -13.48
N PHE A 266 21.00 4.72 -12.49
CA PHE A 266 22.22 5.52 -12.59
C PHE A 266 23.10 5.04 -13.76
N LEU A 267 23.34 3.73 -13.85
CA LEU A 267 24.09 3.14 -14.95
C LEU A 267 23.42 3.39 -16.32
N ALA A 268 22.10 3.25 -16.42
CA ALA A 268 21.36 3.51 -17.64
C ALA A 268 21.49 4.97 -18.11
N ILE A 269 21.53 5.93 -17.18
CA ILE A 269 21.78 7.34 -17.50
C ILE A 269 23.21 7.55 -18.02
N ILE A 270 24.23 6.93 -17.40
CA ILE A 270 25.62 7.00 -17.90
C ILE A 270 25.71 6.46 -19.33
N ILE A 271 25.05 5.34 -19.61
CA ILE A 271 25.04 4.72 -20.95
C ILE A 271 24.33 5.63 -21.97
N TYR A 272 23.26 6.31 -21.56
CA TYR A 272 22.59 7.31 -22.38
C TYR A 272 23.50 8.50 -22.71
N LEU A 273 24.19 9.06 -21.70
CA LEU A 273 25.13 10.17 -21.91
C LEU A 273 26.28 9.81 -22.84
N ARG A 274 26.61 8.52 -22.96
CA ARG A 274 27.58 7.99 -23.94
C ARG A 274 26.97 7.74 -25.33
N GLY A 275 25.73 8.16 -25.58
CA GLY A 275 25.02 8.02 -26.86
C GLY A 275 24.54 6.60 -27.18
N ARG A 276 24.48 5.70 -26.19
CA ARG A 276 24.21 4.25 -26.42
C ARG A 276 22.83 3.79 -25.97
N ALA A 277 21.99 4.66 -25.43
CA ALA A 277 20.63 4.33 -25.03
C ALA A 277 19.61 5.29 -25.66
N SER A 278 18.36 4.84 -25.75
CA SER A 278 17.27 5.69 -26.24
C SER A 278 16.84 6.71 -25.18
N ASN A 279 16.29 7.85 -25.62
CA ASN A 279 15.74 8.88 -24.74
C ASN A 279 14.64 8.32 -23.79
N ASN A 280 13.83 7.37 -24.26
CA ASN A 280 12.80 6.74 -23.43
C ASN A 280 13.41 5.98 -22.24
N ILE A 281 14.50 5.23 -22.47
CA ILE A 281 15.20 4.50 -21.38
C ILE A 281 15.78 5.49 -20.38
N ALA A 282 16.44 6.55 -20.86
CA ALA A 282 17.01 7.58 -20.00
C ALA A 282 15.95 8.30 -19.16
N SER A 283 14.81 8.65 -19.77
CA SER A 283 13.70 9.34 -19.09
C SER A 283 13.09 8.50 -17.96
N LEU A 284 12.82 7.22 -18.22
CA LEU A 284 12.27 6.31 -17.21
C LEU A 284 13.30 6.00 -16.11
N SER A 285 14.58 5.90 -16.46
CA SER A 285 15.66 5.74 -15.49
C SER A 285 15.82 6.99 -14.62
N ALA A 286 15.74 8.18 -15.20
CA ALA A 286 15.77 9.44 -14.47
C ALA A 286 14.56 9.59 -13.55
N TYR A 287 13.36 9.20 -13.99
CA TYR A 287 12.16 9.15 -13.14
C TYR A 287 12.38 8.21 -11.95
N CYS A 288 12.84 6.97 -12.19
CA CYS A 288 13.10 6.02 -11.12
C CYS A 288 14.18 6.53 -10.15
N LEU A 289 15.29 7.03 -10.67
CA LEU A 289 16.40 7.57 -9.88
C LEU A 289 15.93 8.73 -8.99
N LEU A 290 15.25 9.71 -9.57
CA LEU A 290 14.77 10.88 -8.84
C LEU A 290 13.73 10.50 -7.77
N SER A 291 12.86 9.51 -8.04
CA SER A 291 11.87 9.05 -7.05
C SER A 291 12.51 8.45 -5.81
N ILE A 292 13.56 7.64 -6.00
CA ILE A 292 14.33 7.05 -4.92
C ILE A 292 15.15 8.12 -4.20
N SER A 293 15.73 9.08 -4.93
CA SER A 293 16.48 10.20 -4.35
C SER A 293 15.59 11.08 -3.46
N ILE A 294 14.35 11.36 -3.86
CA ILE A 294 13.38 12.09 -3.03
C ILE A 294 13.16 11.33 -1.71
N HIS A 295 12.90 10.03 -1.77
CA HIS A 295 12.72 9.20 -0.57
C HIS A 295 13.98 9.16 0.31
N ALA A 296 15.17 9.09 -0.31
CA ALA A 296 16.44 9.11 0.40
C ALA A 296 16.68 10.45 1.12
N VAL A 297 16.34 11.58 0.50
CA VAL A 297 16.41 12.90 1.16
C VAL A 297 15.49 12.92 2.38
N TRP A 298 14.25 12.46 2.26
CA TRP A 298 13.34 12.37 3.39
C TRP A 298 13.81 11.42 4.50
N GLN A 299 14.42 10.28 4.13
CA GLN A 299 14.94 9.30 5.09
C GLN A 299 16.19 9.79 5.83
N PHE A 300 17.15 10.37 5.11
CA PHE A 300 18.49 10.63 5.62
C PHE A 300 18.72 12.08 6.03
N VAL A 301 18.09 13.04 5.33
CA VAL A 301 18.22 14.47 5.66
C VAL A 301 17.18 14.88 6.69
N PHE A 302 15.91 14.55 6.44
CA PHE A 302 14.80 14.93 7.32
C PHE A 302 14.49 13.91 8.42
N LYS A 303 15.22 12.80 8.48
CA LYS A 303 15.03 11.72 9.47
C LYS A 303 13.56 11.28 9.60
N LEU A 304 12.85 11.16 8.48
CA LEU A 304 11.51 10.58 8.43
C LEU A 304 11.61 9.12 7.97
N PRO A 305 10.85 8.16 8.53
CA PRO A 305 10.97 6.74 8.21
C PRO A 305 10.32 6.36 6.85
N ILE A 306 10.53 7.15 5.80
CA ILE A 306 9.86 7.00 4.51
C ILE A 306 10.35 5.76 3.74
N LEU A 307 11.64 5.41 3.80
CA LEU A 307 12.15 4.17 3.19
C LEU A 307 11.99 2.97 4.12
N GLU A 308 11.90 3.22 5.43
CA GLU A 308 11.68 2.21 6.45
C GLU A 308 10.23 1.66 6.40
N MET A 309 9.24 2.53 6.24
CA MET A 309 7.84 2.16 6.20
C MET A 309 7.44 1.68 4.80
N TYR A 310 6.93 0.45 4.71
CA TYR A 310 6.62 -0.18 3.42
C TYR A 310 5.63 0.62 2.57
N TYR A 311 4.64 1.27 3.22
CA TYR A 311 3.56 2.00 2.55
C TYR A 311 4.00 3.36 1.99
N TYR A 312 5.16 3.87 2.41
CA TYR A 312 5.80 4.98 1.73
C TYR A 312 6.70 4.46 0.60
N ALA A 313 7.47 3.39 0.86
CA ALA A 313 8.29 2.76 -0.15
C ALA A 313 7.49 2.19 -1.34
N SER A 314 6.20 1.89 -1.18
CA SER A 314 5.32 1.44 -2.27
C SER A 314 5.17 2.48 -3.37
N TYR A 315 5.35 3.78 -3.08
CA TYR A 315 5.36 4.85 -4.10
C TYR A 315 6.56 4.80 -5.05
N LEU A 316 7.57 3.96 -4.77
CA LEU A 316 8.68 3.69 -5.68
C LEU A 316 8.35 2.61 -6.71
N ILE A 317 7.33 1.76 -6.44
CA ILE A 317 6.95 0.64 -7.31
C ILE A 317 6.65 1.12 -8.75
N PRO A 318 5.86 2.18 -8.98
CA PRO A 318 5.62 2.68 -10.34
C PRO A 318 6.92 2.99 -11.11
N GLY A 319 7.86 3.71 -10.48
CA GLY A 319 9.14 4.08 -11.10
C GLY A 319 10.04 2.87 -11.37
N ILE A 320 10.11 1.94 -10.42
CA ILE A 320 10.89 0.71 -10.53
C ILE A 320 10.38 -0.15 -11.68
N PHE A 321 9.07 -0.35 -11.79
CA PHE A 321 8.51 -1.19 -12.85
C PHE A 321 8.52 -0.52 -14.22
N LEU A 322 8.47 0.81 -14.29
CA LEU A 322 8.79 1.54 -15.52
C LEU A 322 10.23 1.30 -15.97
N TRP A 323 11.19 1.38 -15.05
CA TRP A 323 12.61 1.12 -15.33
C TRP A 323 12.82 -0.34 -15.78
N ILE A 324 12.20 -1.32 -15.11
CA ILE A 324 12.22 -2.73 -15.54
C ILE A 324 11.65 -2.87 -16.97
N GLY A 325 10.54 -2.21 -17.27
CA GLY A 325 9.97 -2.18 -18.62
C GLY A 325 10.91 -1.57 -19.67
N ALA A 326 11.65 -0.53 -19.29
CA ALA A 326 12.67 0.08 -20.15
C ALA A 326 13.84 -0.87 -20.46
N LEU A 327 14.27 -1.67 -19.47
CA LEU A 327 15.30 -2.70 -19.66
C LEU A 327 14.81 -3.86 -20.52
N LEU A 328 13.59 -4.35 -20.26
CA LEU A 328 13.00 -5.46 -21.01
C LEU A 328 12.61 -5.06 -22.43
N GLY A 329 12.38 -3.78 -22.70
CA GLY A 329 11.92 -3.27 -23.99
C GLY A 329 12.76 -3.71 -25.20
N PRO A 330 14.03 -3.27 -25.29
CA PRO A 330 14.93 -3.64 -26.39
C PRO A 330 15.07 -5.15 -26.54
N VAL A 331 15.20 -5.85 -25.41
CA VAL A 331 15.40 -7.30 -25.34
C VAL A 331 14.17 -8.05 -25.87
N ALA A 332 12.98 -7.67 -25.41
CA ALA A 332 11.73 -8.33 -25.78
C ALA A 332 11.33 -8.05 -27.24
N LYS A 333 11.70 -6.89 -27.79
CA LYS A 333 11.47 -6.55 -29.20
C LYS A 333 12.11 -7.59 -30.13
N ASN A 334 13.31 -8.06 -29.78
CA ASN A 334 14.12 -8.96 -30.61
C ASN A 334 13.81 -10.46 -30.37
N LEU A 335 12.97 -10.81 -29.39
CA LEU A 335 12.56 -12.19 -29.18
C LEU A 335 11.67 -12.71 -30.31
N LYS A 336 12.01 -13.85 -30.90
CA LYS A 336 11.09 -14.61 -31.77
C LYS A 336 9.86 -15.06 -30.95
N ARG A 337 8.72 -15.31 -31.62
CA ARG A 337 7.46 -15.72 -30.95
C ARG A 337 7.65 -16.94 -30.05
N ARG A 338 8.36 -17.97 -30.53
CA ARG A 338 8.66 -19.20 -29.75
C ARG A 338 9.47 -18.89 -28.49
N SER A 339 10.56 -18.15 -28.62
CA SER A 339 11.40 -17.74 -27.48
C SER A 339 10.64 -16.89 -26.47
N PHE A 340 9.76 -16.00 -26.94
CA PHE A 340 8.91 -15.21 -26.06
C PHE A 340 7.91 -16.08 -25.28
N ILE A 341 7.27 -17.05 -25.95
CA ILE A 341 6.35 -17.99 -25.28
C ILE A 341 7.10 -18.78 -24.19
N ILE A 342 8.32 -19.26 -24.46
CA ILE A 342 9.14 -19.97 -23.48
C ILE A 342 9.46 -19.08 -22.29
N VAL A 343 10.01 -17.87 -22.52
CA VAL A 343 10.33 -16.92 -21.43
C VAL A 343 9.09 -16.58 -20.60
N TYR A 344 7.96 -16.36 -21.24
CA TYR A 344 6.71 -16.03 -20.55
C TYR A 344 6.16 -17.23 -19.77
N ALA A 345 6.17 -18.44 -20.35
CA ALA A 345 5.78 -19.66 -19.67
C ALA A 345 6.67 -19.92 -18.45
N THR A 346 8.00 -19.74 -18.58
CA THR A 346 8.93 -19.85 -17.44
C THR A 346 8.61 -18.84 -16.35
N LEU A 347 8.31 -17.59 -16.70
CA LEU A 347 7.85 -16.57 -15.74
C LEU A 347 6.59 -17.02 -15.01
N ILE A 348 5.57 -17.52 -15.74
CA ILE A 348 4.33 -18.00 -15.13
C ILE A 348 4.62 -19.20 -14.21
N CYS A 349 5.34 -20.21 -14.68
CA CYS A 349 5.74 -21.36 -13.87
C CYS A 349 6.49 -20.93 -12.60
N TRP A 350 7.39 -19.95 -12.72
CA TRP A 350 8.10 -19.41 -11.57
C TRP A 350 7.14 -18.77 -10.56
N ILE A 351 6.19 -17.97 -11.02
CA ILE A 351 5.18 -17.36 -10.15
C ILE A 351 4.32 -18.44 -9.49
N LEU A 352 3.89 -19.46 -10.23
CA LEU A 352 3.14 -20.60 -9.69
C LEU A 352 3.96 -21.30 -8.59
N VAL A 353 5.22 -21.62 -8.84
CA VAL A 353 6.13 -22.24 -7.88
C VAL A 353 6.27 -21.35 -6.65
N VAL A 354 6.61 -20.07 -6.83
CA VAL A 354 6.76 -19.12 -5.72
C VAL A 354 5.49 -19.09 -4.88
N TYR A 355 4.31 -18.81 -5.44
CA TYR A 355 3.10 -18.70 -4.62
C TYR A 355 2.57 -20.04 -4.06
N THR A 356 2.84 -21.17 -4.72
CA THR A 356 2.48 -22.50 -4.17
C THR A 356 3.38 -22.86 -2.98
N TYR A 357 4.69 -22.63 -3.08
CA TYR A 357 5.65 -22.93 -2.02
C TYR A 357 5.64 -21.89 -0.89
N LEU A 358 5.20 -20.67 -1.16
CA LEU A 358 4.95 -19.64 -0.14
C LEU A 358 3.65 -19.88 0.65
N GLY A 359 2.86 -20.91 0.31
CA GLY A 359 1.66 -21.26 1.03
C GLY A 359 1.95 -21.58 2.51
N PRO A 360 1.01 -21.25 3.43
CA PRO A 360 1.23 -21.24 4.89
C PRO A 360 1.50 -22.60 5.54
N LYS A 361 1.60 -23.69 4.77
CA LYS A 361 1.52 -25.05 5.33
C LYS A 361 2.86 -25.66 5.78
N ASN A 362 4.03 -25.06 5.51
CA ASN A 362 5.29 -25.66 6.00
C ASN A 362 6.51 -24.71 6.11
N PRO A 363 6.82 -24.18 7.32
CA PRO A 363 7.90 -23.20 7.53
C PRO A 363 9.31 -23.77 7.29
N ILE A 364 9.51 -25.09 7.41
CA ILE A 364 10.81 -25.75 7.20
C ILE A 364 11.16 -25.83 5.70
N HIS A 365 10.17 -26.14 4.84
CA HIS A 365 10.37 -26.13 3.39
C HIS A 365 10.52 -24.72 2.80
N TYR A 366 9.89 -23.72 3.44
CA TYR A 366 10.03 -22.30 3.09
C TYR A 366 11.49 -21.83 3.21
N TRP A 367 12.19 -22.20 4.29
CA TRP A 367 13.56 -21.77 4.56
C TRP A 367 14.60 -22.40 3.62
N LEU A 368 14.45 -23.69 3.31
CA LEU A 368 15.37 -24.41 2.44
C LEU A 368 15.17 -24.01 0.96
N SER A 369 13.93 -23.93 0.50
CA SER A 369 13.62 -23.66 -0.91
C SER A 369 14.01 -22.23 -1.31
N LEU A 370 13.71 -21.20 -0.53
CA LEU A 370 14.02 -19.82 -0.94
C LEU A 370 15.50 -19.49 -0.89
N LYS A 371 16.26 -20.00 0.09
CA LYS A 371 17.71 -19.81 0.13
C LYS A 371 18.40 -20.57 -1.00
N VAL A 372 18.00 -21.81 -1.26
CA VAL A 372 18.59 -22.61 -2.33
C VAL A 372 18.19 -22.05 -3.70
N ILE A 373 16.93 -21.70 -3.92
CA ILE A 373 16.47 -21.12 -5.20
C ILE A 373 17.09 -19.74 -5.42
N SER A 374 17.12 -18.85 -4.41
CA SER A 374 17.77 -17.55 -4.58
C SER A 374 19.28 -17.67 -4.74
N ALA A 375 19.94 -18.60 -4.04
CA ALA A 375 21.36 -18.89 -4.24
C ALA A 375 21.62 -19.45 -5.63
N VAL A 376 20.85 -20.44 -6.10
CA VAL A 376 20.98 -21.02 -7.44
C VAL A 376 20.72 -19.98 -8.52
N VAL A 377 19.69 -19.15 -8.40
CA VAL A 377 19.44 -18.04 -9.34
C VAL A 377 20.58 -17.03 -9.32
N THR A 378 21.04 -16.63 -8.13
CA THR A 378 22.12 -15.64 -7.98
C THR A 378 23.43 -16.20 -8.53
N ILE A 379 23.70 -17.48 -8.29
CA ILE A 379 24.85 -18.21 -8.82
C ILE A 379 24.73 -18.37 -10.33
N CYS A 380 23.59 -18.77 -10.88
CA CYS A 380 23.38 -18.82 -12.33
C CYS A 380 23.52 -17.45 -12.98
N PHE A 381 23.07 -16.38 -12.32
CA PHE A 381 23.21 -15.00 -12.78
C PHE A 381 24.66 -14.49 -12.69
N ALA A 382 25.35 -14.77 -11.58
CA ALA A 382 26.76 -14.46 -11.41
C ALA A 382 27.62 -15.26 -12.38
N LEU A 383 27.32 -16.54 -12.61
CA LEU A 383 27.98 -17.37 -13.62
C LEU A 383 27.71 -16.84 -15.03
N LEU A 384 26.49 -16.39 -15.35
CA LEU A 384 26.21 -15.69 -16.61
C LEU A 384 27.08 -14.43 -16.75
N LEU A 385 27.20 -13.61 -15.71
CA LEU A 385 28.04 -12.40 -15.72
C LEU A 385 29.54 -12.72 -15.82
N VAL A 386 30.01 -13.80 -15.19
CA VAL A 386 31.42 -14.24 -15.19
C VAL A 386 31.80 -14.95 -16.51
N PHE A 387 30.92 -15.77 -17.07
CA PHE A 387 31.11 -16.38 -18.40
C PHE A 387 31.07 -15.32 -19.52
N TYR A 388 30.41 -14.19 -19.29
CA TYR A 388 30.54 -12.95 -20.07
C TYR A 388 31.84 -12.19 -19.70
N LYS A 389 33.00 -12.84 -19.87
CA LYS A 389 34.34 -12.26 -19.65
C LYS A 389 34.45 -10.81 -20.17
N GLY A 390 34.49 -9.85 -19.26
CA GLY A 390 35.10 -8.52 -19.46
C GLY A 390 34.29 -7.45 -20.22
N ARG A 391 33.03 -7.68 -20.61
CA ARG A 391 32.24 -6.66 -21.33
C ARG A 391 30.82 -6.50 -20.77
N LEU A 392 30.70 -5.84 -19.61
CA LEU A 392 29.43 -5.31 -19.08
C LEU A 392 28.62 -4.51 -20.14
N LEU A 393 29.30 -3.95 -21.15
CA LEU A 393 28.69 -3.22 -22.26
C LEU A 393 27.89 -4.10 -23.25
N GLU A 394 28.12 -5.42 -23.30
CA GLU A 394 27.35 -6.36 -24.15
C GLU A 394 26.02 -6.80 -23.51
N ILE A 395 25.68 -6.30 -22.32
CA ILE A 395 24.33 -6.44 -21.75
C ILE A 395 23.27 -5.80 -22.68
N PHE A 396 23.66 -4.88 -23.56
CA PHE A 396 22.80 -4.31 -24.61
C PHE A 396 22.95 -4.99 -25.98
N SER A 397 23.79 -6.02 -26.11
CA SER A 397 23.97 -6.79 -27.35
C SER A 397 22.79 -7.73 -27.62
N ASP A 398 22.37 -7.83 -28.87
CA ASP A 398 21.21 -8.61 -29.34
C ASP A 398 21.42 -10.12 -29.34
N ARG A 399 22.60 -10.61 -28.96
CA ARG A 399 22.97 -12.02 -29.19
C ARG A 399 22.22 -13.03 -28.32
N GLN A 400 21.67 -12.65 -27.15
CA GLN A 400 20.96 -13.58 -26.26
C GLN A 400 19.84 -12.91 -25.42
N PRO A 401 18.74 -12.49 -26.04
CA PRO A 401 17.70 -11.74 -25.33
C PRO A 401 16.94 -12.58 -24.28
N ALA A 402 16.77 -13.88 -24.51
CA ALA A 402 16.00 -14.74 -23.60
C ALA A 402 16.65 -14.87 -22.21
N MET A 403 17.97 -15.09 -22.16
CA MET A 403 18.71 -15.24 -20.90
C MET A 403 18.67 -13.96 -20.06
N LYS A 404 18.76 -12.80 -20.70
CA LYS A 404 18.65 -11.48 -20.04
C LYS A 404 17.28 -11.27 -19.41
N CYS A 405 16.21 -11.60 -20.14
CA CYS A 405 14.85 -11.52 -19.60
C CYS A 405 14.66 -12.46 -18.40
N LEU A 406 15.16 -13.70 -18.48
CA LEU A 406 15.07 -14.68 -17.39
C LEU A 406 15.83 -14.22 -16.15
N ALA A 407 17.04 -13.70 -16.34
CA ALA A 407 17.85 -13.15 -15.28
C ALA A 407 17.17 -11.98 -14.55
N ILE A 408 16.68 -10.99 -15.29
CA ILE A 408 15.95 -9.83 -14.72
C ILE A 408 14.71 -10.31 -13.95
N THR A 409 13.97 -11.25 -14.54
CA THR A 409 12.79 -11.85 -13.91
C THR A 409 13.14 -12.53 -12.58
N ALA A 410 14.14 -13.39 -12.58
CA ALA A 410 14.53 -14.16 -11.41
C ALA A 410 15.07 -13.25 -10.29
N LEU A 411 15.77 -12.18 -10.66
CA LEU A 411 16.26 -11.15 -9.75
C LEU A 411 15.13 -10.36 -9.07
N ILE A 412 14.08 -9.99 -9.83
CA ILE A 412 12.91 -9.30 -9.26
C ILE A 412 12.16 -10.24 -8.31
N MET A 413 11.99 -11.50 -8.70
CA MET A 413 11.27 -12.48 -7.89
C MET A 413 12.02 -12.80 -6.60
N SER A 414 13.35 -12.87 -6.61
CA SER A 414 14.14 -13.10 -5.41
C SER A 414 14.02 -11.95 -4.39
N SER A 415 13.80 -10.71 -4.84
CA SER A 415 13.57 -9.56 -3.97
C SER A 415 12.25 -9.64 -3.18
N SER A 416 11.29 -10.46 -3.63
CA SER A 416 9.95 -10.61 -3.02
C SER A 416 9.94 -11.58 -1.83
N SER A 417 11.01 -12.34 -1.60
CA SER A 417 11.09 -13.44 -0.61
C SER A 417 11.25 -13.01 0.86
N GLY A 418 11.36 -11.70 1.12
CA GLY A 418 11.76 -11.20 2.44
C GLY A 418 10.67 -11.19 3.52
N ILE A 419 9.39 -11.11 3.16
CA ILE A 419 8.32 -10.75 4.11
C ILE A 419 7.72 -11.93 4.87
N PHE A 420 7.56 -13.10 4.27
CA PHE A 420 6.82 -14.19 4.95
C PHE A 420 7.50 -14.69 6.24
N LYS A 421 8.74 -14.26 6.51
CA LYS A 421 9.42 -14.50 7.80
C LYS A 421 8.75 -13.81 8.98
N HIS A 422 8.24 -12.58 8.84
CA HIS A 422 7.63 -11.86 9.96
C HIS A 422 6.21 -12.34 10.28
N SER A 423 5.54 -12.98 9.33
CA SER A 423 4.16 -13.44 9.46
C SER A 423 4.03 -14.95 9.75
N SER A 424 5.11 -15.73 9.62
CA SER A 424 5.09 -17.19 9.78
C SER A 424 4.72 -17.71 11.17
N ALA A 425 4.85 -16.89 12.22
CA ALA A 425 4.51 -17.29 13.58
C ALA A 425 2.99 -17.25 13.88
N TYR A 426 2.19 -16.59 13.04
CA TYR A 426 0.77 -16.32 13.35
C TYR A 426 -0.21 -16.54 12.19
N PHE A 427 0.20 -17.15 11.06
CA PHE A 427 -0.69 -17.28 9.90
C PHE A 427 -1.94 -18.11 10.21
N LEU A 428 -3.06 -17.41 10.35
CA LEU A 428 -4.38 -17.90 9.99
C LEU A 428 -4.31 -18.39 8.53
N THR A 429 -4.90 -19.54 8.26
CA THR A 429 -5.18 -20.00 6.91
C THR A 429 -5.98 -18.91 6.16
N PRO A 430 -5.94 -18.85 4.81
CA PRO A 430 -6.70 -17.84 4.08
C PRO A 430 -8.21 -17.82 4.42
N ILE A 431 -8.76 -18.98 4.80
CA ILE A 431 -10.15 -19.11 5.27
C ILE A 431 -10.31 -18.42 6.63
N GLU A 432 -9.39 -18.65 7.56
CA GLU A 432 -9.42 -18.01 8.87
C GLU A 432 -9.16 -16.51 8.79
N GLN A 433 -8.28 -16.04 7.91
CA GLN A 433 -8.08 -14.60 7.66
C GLN A 433 -9.35 -13.95 7.13
N LYS A 434 -10.04 -14.62 6.20
CA LYS A 434 -11.36 -14.19 5.72
C LYS A 434 -12.38 -14.13 6.86
N ASN A 435 -12.46 -15.19 7.67
CA ASN A 435 -13.41 -15.25 8.77
C ASN A 435 -13.11 -14.16 9.81
N ALA A 436 -11.84 -13.96 10.18
CA ALA A 436 -11.43 -12.89 11.08
C ALA A 436 -11.81 -11.50 10.54
N PHE A 437 -11.58 -11.23 9.25
CA PHE A 437 -11.97 -9.98 8.60
C PHE A 437 -13.49 -9.75 8.67
N LEU A 438 -14.29 -10.76 8.34
CA LEU A 438 -15.75 -10.66 8.42
C LEU A 438 -16.22 -10.49 9.87
N THR A 439 -15.62 -11.19 10.83
CA THR A 439 -15.94 -11.04 12.25
C THR A 439 -15.62 -9.63 12.77
N VAL A 440 -14.56 -8.98 12.28
CA VAL A 440 -14.29 -7.56 12.60
C VAL A 440 -15.43 -6.68 12.09
N ILE A 441 -15.89 -6.88 10.85
CA ILE A 441 -17.02 -6.12 10.28
C ILE A 441 -18.31 -6.36 11.08
N ASP A 442 -18.61 -7.61 11.42
CA ASP A 442 -19.80 -7.96 12.19
C ASP A 442 -19.76 -7.33 13.59
N SER A 443 -18.58 -7.26 14.21
CA SER A 443 -18.36 -6.55 15.47
C SER A 443 -18.58 -5.05 15.32
N VAL A 444 -18.04 -4.41 14.29
CA VAL A 444 -18.29 -2.97 14.02
C VAL A 444 -19.78 -2.72 13.82
N SER A 445 -20.49 -3.59 13.11
CA SER A 445 -21.95 -3.48 12.93
C SER A 445 -22.71 -3.58 14.25
N HIS A 446 -22.32 -4.51 15.13
CA HIS A 446 -22.92 -4.65 16.45
C HIS A 446 -22.59 -3.46 17.38
N ILE A 447 -21.35 -3.00 17.39
CA ILE A 447 -20.93 -1.81 18.15
C ILE A 447 -21.74 -0.59 17.72
N ARG A 448 -21.94 -0.40 16.41
CA ARG A 448 -22.75 0.71 15.89
C ARG A 448 -24.19 0.70 16.42
N GLN A 449 -24.76 -0.48 16.68
CA GLN A 449 -26.10 -0.58 17.26
C GLN A 449 -26.11 -0.21 18.76
N ALA A 450 -25.06 -0.55 19.50
CA ALA A 450 -24.92 -0.25 20.92
C ALA A 450 -24.45 1.19 21.22
N ALA A 451 -23.66 1.77 20.32
CA ALA A 451 -23.02 3.08 20.45
C ALA A 451 -23.04 3.84 19.10
N PRO A 452 -24.20 4.39 18.69
CA PRO A 452 -24.37 5.01 17.38
C PRO A 452 -23.52 6.28 17.18
N GLU A 453 -23.06 6.92 18.25
CA GLU A 453 -22.24 8.13 18.24
C GLU A 453 -20.72 7.85 18.25
N ALA A 454 -20.30 6.57 18.16
CA ALA A 454 -18.89 6.15 18.25
C ALA A 454 -18.18 6.69 19.51
N ASP A 455 -18.91 6.77 20.61
CA ASP A 455 -18.45 7.24 21.91
C ASP A 455 -17.81 6.14 22.76
N LEU A 456 -18.00 4.87 22.38
CA LEU A 456 -17.50 3.68 23.05
C LEU A 456 -15.97 3.64 23.18
N LEU A 457 -15.50 3.26 24.36
CA LEU A 457 -14.10 3.07 24.70
C LEU A 457 -13.71 1.59 24.61
N PHE A 458 -12.47 1.28 24.24
CA PHE A 458 -12.00 -0.10 24.01
C PHE A 458 -11.01 -0.55 25.07
N TRP A 459 -11.24 -1.73 25.63
CA TRP A 459 -10.38 -2.33 26.66
C TRP A 459 -10.22 -3.83 26.41
N PHE A 460 -8.99 -4.30 26.22
CA PHE A 460 -8.70 -5.71 25.92
C PHE A 460 -7.27 -6.07 26.33
N ASP A 461 -6.95 -7.36 26.37
CA ASP A 461 -5.60 -7.85 26.69
C ASP A 461 -4.81 -8.17 25.40
N SER A 462 -3.66 -7.53 25.23
CA SER A 462 -2.72 -7.73 24.14
C SER A 462 -1.97 -9.06 24.26
N ARG A 463 -2.10 -9.79 25.36
CA ARG A 463 -1.53 -11.13 25.55
C ARG A 463 -2.47 -12.23 25.06
N GLU A 464 -3.74 -11.91 24.80
CA GLU A 464 -4.69 -12.85 24.22
C GLU A 464 -4.28 -13.23 22.79
N ARG A 465 -4.64 -14.45 22.36
CA ARG A 465 -4.35 -14.98 21.03
C ARG A 465 -5.05 -14.16 19.94
N LEU A 466 -6.23 -13.62 20.22
CA LEU A 466 -7.04 -12.77 19.34
C LEU A 466 -6.74 -11.27 19.51
N GLN A 467 -5.66 -10.88 20.21
CA GLN A 467 -5.25 -9.47 20.38
C GLN A 467 -5.31 -8.65 19.09
N TYR A 468 -4.94 -9.24 17.95
CA TYR A 468 -4.89 -8.56 16.67
C TYR A 468 -6.28 -8.34 16.08
N VAL A 469 -7.23 -9.24 16.34
CA VAL A 469 -8.66 -9.04 16.03
C VAL A 469 -9.18 -7.88 16.85
N PHE A 470 -8.87 -7.83 18.15
CA PHE A 470 -9.33 -6.77 19.05
C PHE A 470 -8.73 -5.41 18.69
N ARG A 471 -7.44 -5.38 18.37
CA ARG A 471 -6.78 -4.17 17.83
C ARG A 471 -7.39 -3.74 16.50
N SER A 472 -7.78 -4.68 15.63
CA SER A 472 -8.43 -4.35 14.35
C SER A 472 -9.82 -3.73 14.55
N ILE A 473 -10.61 -4.26 15.50
CA ILE A 473 -11.93 -3.70 15.87
C ILE A 473 -11.76 -2.30 16.44
N SER A 474 -10.88 -2.11 17.43
CA SER A 474 -10.64 -0.78 18.02
C SER A 474 -10.04 0.21 17.01
N SER A 475 -9.21 -0.27 16.06
CA SER A 475 -8.69 0.56 14.97
C SER A 475 -9.77 1.03 14.01
N CYS A 476 -10.87 0.27 13.85
CA CYS A 476 -12.05 0.79 13.16
C CYS A 476 -12.67 1.98 13.87
N TYR A 477 -12.25 2.34 15.08
CA TYR A 477 -12.64 3.54 15.85
C TYR A 477 -11.41 4.39 16.24
N LEU A 478 -10.41 4.44 15.34
CA LEU A 478 -9.16 5.21 15.46
C LEU A 478 -8.24 4.78 16.61
N TRP A 479 -8.42 3.56 17.15
CA TRP A 479 -7.53 2.95 18.14
C TRP A 479 -7.25 3.88 19.32
N GLY A 480 -6.08 4.54 19.35
CA GLY A 480 -5.65 5.42 20.43
C GLY A 480 -6.63 6.55 20.80
N TYR A 481 -7.53 6.96 19.91
CA TYR A 481 -8.56 7.97 20.23
C TYR A 481 -9.67 7.46 21.16
N ARG A 482 -9.87 6.14 21.22
CA ARG A 482 -10.93 5.49 22.01
C ARG A 482 -10.39 4.33 22.86
N LEU A 483 -9.08 4.21 23.02
CA LEU A 483 -8.47 3.11 23.75
C LEU A 483 -8.40 3.46 25.25
N VAL A 484 -8.93 2.60 26.11
CA VAL A 484 -8.64 2.60 27.55
C VAL A 484 -7.25 2.04 27.76
N ASN A 485 -7.05 0.76 27.40
CA ASN A 485 -5.76 0.08 27.49
C ASN A 485 -5.77 -1.21 26.63
N GLU A 486 -4.59 -1.68 26.24
CA GLU A 486 -4.36 -3.01 25.66
C GLU A 486 -3.76 -3.99 26.69
N ASP A 487 -3.58 -3.60 27.94
CA ASP A 487 -3.03 -4.47 29.00
C ASP A 487 -4.09 -4.79 30.06
N PHE A 488 -5.30 -5.19 29.63
CA PHE A 488 -6.38 -5.59 30.55
C PHE A 488 -5.88 -6.61 31.60
N PRO A 489 -6.25 -6.46 32.89
CA PRO A 489 -7.21 -5.51 33.47
C PRO A 489 -6.58 -4.20 33.95
N LEU A 490 -5.39 -3.80 33.48
CA LEU A 490 -4.82 -2.52 33.87
C LEU A 490 -5.58 -1.39 33.20
N HIS A 491 -6.05 -0.41 34.00
CA HIS A 491 -6.73 0.79 33.50
C HIS A 491 -5.74 1.82 32.94
N LEU A 492 -4.57 1.98 33.57
CA LEU A 492 -3.56 2.94 33.16
C LEU A 492 -2.41 2.24 32.45
N ASN A 493 -2.17 2.60 31.18
CA ASN A 493 -0.89 2.33 30.55
C ASN A 493 0.01 3.56 30.72
N PRO A 494 1.07 3.51 31.54
CA PRO A 494 1.99 4.64 31.67
C PRO A 494 2.69 4.99 30.34
N SER A 495 2.70 4.07 29.38
CA SER A 495 3.34 4.22 28.07
C SER A 495 2.39 4.67 26.96
N SER A 496 1.07 4.71 27.17
CA SER A 496 0.14 5.21 26.16
C SER A 496 0.20 6.75 26.12
N PRO A 497 0.42 7.37 24.93
CA PRO A 497 0.32 8.81 24.78
C PRO A 497 -1.14 9.31 24.89
N TYR A 498 -2.12 8.41 24.90
CA TYR A 498 -3.54 8.70 24.98
C TYR A 498 -4.10 8.33 26.36
N LYS A 499 -3.58 8.96 27.41
CA LYS A 499 -4.17 8.81 28.75
C LYS A 499 -5.56 9.44 28.74
N ARG A 500 -6.58 8.61 28.94
CA ARG A 500 -7.95 9.06 29.14
C ARG A 500 -8.41 8.62 30.52
N GLU A 501 -8.93 9.56 31.28
CA GLU A 501 -9.64 9.26 32.52
C GLU A 501 -11.04 8.74 32.17
N LEU A 502 -11.52 7.76 32.92
CA LEU A 502 -12.88 7.24 32.82
C LEU A 502 -13.80 8.01 33.75
N PHE A 503 -15.00 8.29 33.29
CA PHE A 503 -16.03 9.00 34.03
C PHE A 503 -17.32 8.19 34.13
N SER A 504 -18.15 8.53 35.12
CA SER A 504 -19.53 8.04 35.16
C SER A 504 -20.26 8.44 33.87
N GLY A 505 -20.99 7.49 33.28
CA GLY A 505 -21.67 7.63 31.99
C GLY A 505 -20.82 7.23 30.78
N ASP A 506 -19.51 7.04 30.92
CA ASP A 506 -18.71 6.46 29.84
C ASP A 506 -19.19 5.03 29.55
N ARG A 507 -19.11 4.64 28.28
CA ARG A 507 -19.35 3.27 27.83
C ARG A 507 -18.04 2.61 27.47
N VAL A 508 -17.76 1.45 28.06
CA VAL A 508 -16.53 0.69 27.85
C VAL A 508 -16.86 -0.66 27.24
N LEU A 509 -16.19 -0.97 26.14
CA LEU A 509 -16.21 -2.25 25.48
C LEU A 509 -15.04 -3.11 25.90
N ILE A 510 -15.37 -4.28 26.42
CA ILE A 510 -14.43 -5.34 26.74
C ILE A 510 -14.51 -6.41 25.66
N LEU A 511 -13.35 -6.76 25.12
CA LEU A 511 -13.17 -7.87 24.18
C LEU A 511 -12.34 -8.96 24.87
N SER A 512 -12.86 -10.19 24.93
CA SER A 512 -12.21 -11.32 25.60
C SER A 512 -12.53 -12.66 24.93
N GLU A 513 -11.55 -13.57 24.81
CA GLU A 513 -11.71 -14.85 24.10
C GLU A 513 -12.65 -15.85 24.79
N ASP A 514 -12.33 -16.24 26.02
CA ASP A 514 -12.87 -17.46 26.62
C ASP A 514 -14.08 -17.21 27.53
N THR A 515 -14.06 -16.12 28.29
CA THR A 515 -15.10 -15.79 29.26
C THR A 515 -15.36 -14.28 29.32
N PRO A 516 -16.57 -13.86 29.68
CA PRO A 516 -16.82 -12.47 30.05
C PRO A 516 -16.00 -12.05 31.27
N LEU A 517 -15.20 -11.00 31.16
CA LEU A 517 -14.31 -10.52 32.23
C LEU A 517 -14.94 -9.40 33.08
N ILE A 518 -16.25 -9.48 33.34
CA ILE A 518 -17.03 -8.41 33.99
C ILE A 518 -16.57 -8.15 35.43
N GLU A 519 -16.42 -9.22 36.23
CA GLU A 519 -15.99 -9.10 37.63
C GLU A 519 -14.59 -8.48 37.73
N GLN A 520 -13.67 -8.94 36.87
CA GLN A 520 -12.30 -8.45 36.83
C GLN A 520 -12.24 -6.97 36.39
N ALA A 521 -13.09 -6.58 35.44
CA ALA A 521 -13.22 -5.19 35.03
C ALA A 521 -13.77 -4.31 36.15
N ASN A 522 -14.84 -4.74 36.83
CA ASN A 522 -15.45 -4.00 37.94
C ASN A 522 -14.48 -3.85 39.12
N GLN A 523 -13.73 -4.90 39.45
CA GLN A 523 -12.69 -4.81 40.49
C GLN A 523 -11.62 -3.76 40.12
N SER A 524 -11.10 -3.81 38.89
CA SER A 524 -10.11 -2.84 38.43
C SER A 524 -10.64 -1.41 38.39
N LEU A 525 -11.88 -1.19 37.94
CA LEU A 525 -12.55 0.11 37.93
C LEU A 525 -12.76 0.65 39.34
N LEU A 526 -13.17 -0.19 40.28
CA LEU A 526 -13.37 0.16 41.68
C LEU A 526 -12.06 0.61 42.32
N GLU A 527 -11.00 -0.18 42.16
CA GLU A 527 -9.67 0.08 42.73
C GLU A 527 -9.02 1.34 42.15
N SER A 528 -9.19 1.59 40.84
CA SER A 528 -8.49 2.66 40.13
C SER A 528 -9.24 4.00 40.07
N SER A 529 -10.58 3.97 40.10
CA SER A 529 -11.40 5.15 39.82
C SER A 529 -12.67 5.26 40.68
N GLY A 530 -12.96 4.28 41.54
CA GLY A 530 -14.21 4.26 42.33
C GLY A 530 -15.47 4.07 41.47
N LEU A 531 -15.33 3.54 40.25
CA LEU A 531 -16.43 3.28 39.32
C LEU A 531 -16.80 1.79 39.32
N GLN A 532 -18.04 1.51 38.93
CA GLN A 532 -18.54 0.18 38.63
C GLN A 532 -19.24 0.18 37.26
N GLY A 533 -19.09 -0.91 36.51
CA GLY A 533 -19.73 -1.11 35.21
C GLY A 533 -20.99 -1.97 35.32
N SER A 534 -22.09 -1.50 34.74
CA SER A 534 -23.30 -2.29 34.52
C SER A 534 -23.34 -2.80 33.07
N VAL A 535 -23.70 -4.06 32.86
CA VAL A 535 -23.72 -4.66 31.51
C VAL A 535 -24.89 -4.09 30.72
N VAL A 536 -24.60 -3.34 29.65
CA VAL A 536 -25.59 -2.81 28.71
C VAL A 536 -25.91 -3.83 27.64
N SER A 537 -24.87 -4.48 27.10
CA SER A 537 -25.03 -5.52 26.09
C SER A 537 -23.88 -6.51 26.12
N GLN A 538 -24.17 -7.75 25.77
CA GLN A 538 -23.17 -8.79 25.62
C GLN A 538 -23.51 -9.65 24.40
N LYS A 539 -22.50 -9.93 23.59
CA LYS A 539 -22.65 -10.78 22.42
C LYS A 539 -21.44 -11.69 22.25
N LEU A 540 -21.70 -12.98 22.02
CA LEU A 540 -20.70 -13.93 21.57
C LEU A 540 -20.53 -13.76 20.06
N MET A 541 -19.30 -13.46 19.63
CA MET A 541 -18.90 -13.41 18.23
C MET A 541 -18.23 -14.72 17.87
N GLU A 542 -18.70 -15.41 16.82
CA GLU A 542 -18.16 -16.71 16.41
C GLU A 542 -18.15 -16.84 14.87
N SER A 543 -16.97 -17.12 14.31
CA SER A 543 -16.80 -17.45 12.89
C SER A 543 -15.53 -18.29 12.67
N GLY A 544 -15.71 -19.58 12.40
CA GLY A 544 -14.60 -20.53 12.28
C GLY A 544 -13.80 -20.62 13.57
N SER A 545 -12.48 -20.38 13.52
CA SER A 545 -11.59 -20.42 14.70
C SER A 545 -11.50 -19.11 15.49
N VAL A 546 -12.29 -18.10 15.10
CA VAL A 546 -12.37 -16.81 15.79
C VAL A 546 -13.63 -16.81 16.65
N ARG A 547 -13.44 -16.81 17.97
CA ARG A 547 -14.51 -16.79 18.97
C ARG A 547 -14.11 -15.87 20.12
N TYR A 548 -14.97 -14.93 20.50
CA TYR A 548 -14.76 -14.01 21.63
C TYR A 548 -16.07 -13.34 22.06
N TYR A 549 -16.10 -12.82 23.29
CA TYR A 549 -17.17 -12.00 23.82
C TYR A 549 -16.91 -10.52 23.57
N LEU A 550 -17.99 -9.82 23.21
CA LEU A 550 -18.07 -8.38 23.11
C LEU A 550 -19.04 -7.93 24.21
N THR A 551 -18.50 -7.31 25.27
CA THR A 551 -19.28 -6.87 26.43
C THR A 551 -19.20 -5.36 26.58
N VAL A 552 -20.34 -4.68 26.51
CA VAL A 552 -20.44 -3.22 26.73
C VAL A 552 -20.90 -2.97 28.15
N LEU A 553 -20.10 -2.21 28.89
CA LEU A 553 -20.40 -1.71 30.22
C LEU A 553 -20.75 -0.22 30.16
N GLU A 554 -21.71 0.22 30.96
CA GLU A 554 -21.95 1.62 31.28
C GLU A 554 -21.48 1.89 32.70
N LEU A 555 -20.59 2.87 32.85
CA LEU A 555 -19.93 3.17 34.11
C LEU A 555 -20.82 4.05 34.99
N SER A 556 -20.83 3.74 36.28
CA SER A 556 -21.52 4.52 37.32
C SER A 556 -20.66 4.56 38.58
N PRO A 557 -20.90 5.48 39.53
CA PRO A 557 -20.20 5.45 40.80
C PRO A 557 -20.47 4.15 41.54
N ALA A 558 -19.46 3.59 42.19
CA ALA A 558 -19.65 2.46 43.10
C ALA A 558 -20.58 2.89 44.26
N GLN A 559 -21.56 2.05 44.59
CA GLN A 559 -22.51 2.28 45.67
C GLN A 559 -21.96 1.87 47.03
#